data_AF-A0A0S4KJQ7-F1
#
_entry.id   AF-A0A0S4KJQ7-F1
#
_cell.length_a   1.000
_cell.length_b   1.000
_cell.length_c   1.000
_cell.angle_alpha   90.00
_cell.angle_beta   90.00
_cell.angle_gamma   90.00
#
_symmetry.space_group_name_H-M   'P 1'
#
loop_
_entity.id
_entity.type
_entity.pdbx_description
1 polymer ?
#
loop_
_entity_poly.entity_id
_entity_poly.type
_entity_poly.pdbx_seq_one_letter_code
_entity_poly.pdbx_strand_id
1 'polypeptide(L)'
;MPSAIVDAIKASLLDGTSHSCAQFEENHFCVLRPQSAPFAPLLKELKHCFDTVARVPNQVEFLLSSGPVRLTKPGVFECDLHNDAHRSKLPLFSLMMEESLGPLVQLFKEHLPSLADLCDINNVADAKTHTTLKLQLNTGGSFPWHYDNPGVPNKRRLTMAVYLTEHWESCNGGEVLFQPFLKPEVSVSPQYVTVVLFRSDTALHAVRPFHASPACPARHCFTVWFDGASTNTDDDVNLRAKHLSMESLPLLQSTPLQRVLSRAVYDEEYRSRLAECFGGPNCRDARVAVAMHEAHLKPLLANSAVASFVAVLRKEKAQLLASTSAH
;
A
#
# COMPACT_ATOMS: atom_id res chain seq x y z
N MET A 1 22.75 -10.07 10.61
CA MET A 1 22.03 -9.20 9.64
C MET A 1 20.55 -9.08 10.00
N PRO A 2 19.81 -10.17 10.32
CA PRO A 2 18.40 -10.10 10.72
C PRO A 2 18.12 -9.20 11.93
N SER A 3 18.91 -9.32 13.00
CA SER A 3 18.83 -8.44 14.16
C SER A 3 19.06 -6.98 13.80
N ALA A 4 20.05 -6.69 12.94
CA ALA A 4 20.39 -5.33 12.55
C ALA A 4 19.26 -4.62 11.77
N ILE A 5 18.44 -5.34 11.00
CA ILE A 5 17.25 -4.76 10.34
C ILE A 5 16.20 -4.38 11.39
N VAL A 6 15.92 -5.29 12.32
CA VAL A 6 14.95 -5.07 13.41
C VAL A 6 15.40 -3.89 14.26
N ASP A 7 16.69 -3.85 14.64
CA ASP A 7 17.27 -2.78 15.45
C ASP A 7 17.22 -1.43 14.72
N ALA A 8 17.50 -1.40 13.41
CA ALA A 8 17.44 -0.16 12.64
C ALA A 8 16.01 0.36 12.48
N ILE A 9 15.03 -0.52 12.26
CA ILE A 9 13.61 -0.15 12.22
C ILE A 9 13.15 0.31 13.61
N LYS A 10 13.50 -0.42 14.67
CA LYS A 10 13.20 -0.05 16.06
C LYS A 10 13.75 1.33 16.40
N ALA A 11 15.03 1.57 16.09
CA ALA A 11 15.66 2.86 16.34
C ALA A 11 14.92 4.00 15.63
N SER A 12 14.56 3.83 14.35
CA SER A 12 13.83 4.86 13.61
C SER A 12 12.36 5.02 14.04
N LEU A 13 11.72 3.94 14.50
CA LEU A 13 10.34 3.97 15.00
C LEU A 13 10.26 4.69 16.35
N LEU A 14 11.28 4.52 17.19
CA LEU A 14 11.33 5.02 18.57
C LEU A 14 12.22 6.25 18.76
N ASP A 15 12.74 6.84 17.68
CA ASP A 15 13.71 7.94 17.76
C ASP A 15 13.14 9.17 18.46
N GLY A 16 13.50 9.34 19.75
CA GLY A 16 13.56 10.56 20.59
C GLY A 16 12.27 11.38 20.81
N THR A 17 11.34 11.28 19.89
CA THR A 17 10.05 11.93 19.85
C THR A 17 9.11 10.82 19.41
N SER A 18 8.04 10.56 20.15
CA SER A 18 7.00 9.58 19.83
C SER A 18 6.25 9.85 18.50
N HIS A 19 6.84 10.66 17.60
CA HIS A 19 6.24 11.21 16.39
C HIS A 19 5.89 10.13 15.38
N SER A 20 6.74 9.13 15.13
CA SER A 20 6.44 8.08 14.14
C SER A 20 5.27 7.20 14.54
N CYS A 21 5.21 6.76 15.81
CA CYS A 21 4.08 5.99 16.32
C CYS A 21 2.80 6.85 16.37
N ALA A 22 2.88 8.08 16.86
CA ALA A 22 1.73 9.00 16.87
C ALA A 22 1.23 9.30 15.45
N GLN A 23 2.14 9.53 14.50
CA GLN A 23 1.83 9.74 13.09
C GLN A 23 1.13 8.51 12.50
N PHE A 24 1.60 7.30 12.83
CA PHE A 24 0.97 6.07 12.37
C PHE A 24 -0.46 5.94 12.91
N GLU A 25 -0.66 6.19 14.20
CA GLU A 25 -1.99 6.09 14.83
C GLU A 25 -2.96 7.19 14.32
N GLU A 26 -2.46 8.40 14.04
CA GLU A 26 -3.28 9.51 13.56
C GLU A 26 -3.59 9.42 12.06
N ASN A 27 -2.58 9.10 11.25
CA ASN A 27 -2.66 9.19 9.80
C ASN A 27 -2.80 7.83 9.11
N HIS A 28 -2.74 6.73 9.88
CA HIS A 28 -2.73 5.34 9.39
C HIS A 28 -1.49 4.96 8.59
N PHE A 29 -0.46 5.83 8.60
CA PHE A 29 0.86 5.56 8.05
C PHE A 29 1.94 6.40 8.74
N CYS A 30 3.18 5.93 8.68
CA CYS A 30 4.36 6.72 9.03
C CYS A 30 5.54 6.38 8.12
N VAL A 31 6.53 7.29 8.10
CA VAL A 31 7.74 7.14 7.30
C VAL A 31 8.94 7.06 8.23
N LEU A 32 9.69 5.98 8.11
CA LEU A 32 10.90 5.72 8.87
C LEU A 32 12.12 5.88 7.96
N ARG A 33 13.20 6.41 8.53
CA ARG A 33 14.50 6.62 7.86
C ARG A 33 15.60 5.92 8.66
N PRO A 34 15.60 4.57 8.69
CA PRO A 34 16.56 3.82 9.48
C PRO A 34 17.99 3.94 8.93
N GLN A 35 18.98 3.52 9.73
CA GLN A 35 20.35 3.41 9.26
C GLN A 35 20.45 2.48 8.05
N SER A 36 21.25 2.88 7.06
CA SER A 36 21.27 2.21 5.74
C SER A 36 22.12 0.95 5.67
N ALA A 37 23.09 0.77 6.58
CA ALA A 37 24.04 -0.33 6.55
C ALA A 37 23.38 -1.73 6.48
N PRO A 38 22.29 -2.03 7.23
CA PRO A 38 21.62 -3.34 7.16
C PRO A 38 20.92 -3.63 5.83
N PHE A 39 20.57 -2.60 5.05
CA PHE A 39 19.75 -2.72 3.83
C PHE A 39 20.58 -2.84 2.55
N ALA A 40 21.85 -2.42 2.57
CA ALA A 40 22.72 -2.49 1.39
C ALA A 40 22.89 -3.93 0.85
N PRO A 41 23.07 -4.98 1.68
CA PRO A 41 23.10 -6.36 1.19
C PRO A 41 21.77 -6.80 0.56
N LEU A 42 20.63 -6.37 1.11
CA LEU A 42 19.30 -6.70 0.56
C LEU A 42 19.09 -6.08 -0.82
N LEU A 43 19.56 -4.85 -1.06
CA LEU A 43 19.50 -4.25 -2.40
C LEU A 43 20.29 -5.07 -3.42
N LYS A 44 21.50 -5.53 -3.05
CA LYS A 44 22.32 -6.37 -3.94
C LYS A 44 21.60 -7.66 -4.31
N GLU A 45 20.98 -8.32 -3.33
CA GLU A 45 20.22 -9.55 -3.57
C GLU A 45 18.92 -9.30 -4.34
N LEU A 46 18.23 -8.17 -4.10
CA LEU A 46 17.05 -7.76 -4.85
C LEU A 46 17.40 -7.53 -6.33
N LYS A 47 18.50 -6.85 -6.64
CA LYS A 47 18.98 -6.70 -8.03
C LYS A 47 19.29 -8.07 -8.65
N HIS A 48 20.04 -8.93 -7.93
CA HIS A 48 20.32 -10.29 -8.37
C HIS A 48 19.04 -11.10 -8.68
N CYS A 49 17.99 -10.94 -7.88
CA CYS A 49 16.70 -11.59 -8.13
C CYS A 49 16.16 -11.28 -9.52
N PHE A 50 16.11 -10.00 -9.92
CA PHE A 50 15.53 -9.61 -11.19
C PHE A 50 16.45 -9.82 -12.40
N ASP A 51 17.75 -9.96 -12.16
CA ASP A 51 18.71 -10.32 -13.20
C ASP A 51 18.70 -11.82 -13.51
N THR A 52 18.41 -12.69 -12.53
CA THR A 52 18.72 -14.13 -12.64
C THR A 52 17.67 -15.11 -12.09
N VAL A 53 16.79 -14.66 -11.19
CA VAL A 53 15.83 -15.55 -10.50
C VAL A 53 14.45 -15.45 -11.12
N ALA A 54 13.84 -14.27 -11.08
CA ALA A 54 12.47 -14.07 -11.53
C ALA A 54 12.24 -12.63 -11.94
N ARG A 55 11.58 -12.45 -13.08
CA ARG A 55 11.13 -11.14 -13.59
C ARG A 55 9.73 -11.28 -14.16
N VAL A 56 8.76 -11.54 -13.28
CA VAL A 56 7.37 -11.78 -13.65
C VAL A 56 6.64 -10.44 -13.82
N PRO A 57 6.05 -10.14 -14.98
CA PRO A 57 5.27 -8.91 -15.15
C PRO A 57 4.10 -8.84 -14.16
N ASN A 58 3.87 -7.67 -13.55
CA ASN A 58 2.69 -7.48 -12.70
C ASN A 58 1.42 -7.42 -13.56
N GLN A 59 0.45 -8.27 -13.23
CA GLN A 59 -0.83 -8.36 -13.91
C GLN A 59 -1.99 -8.21 -12.92
N VAL A 60 -3.07 -7.61 -13.37
CA VAL A 60 -4.36 -7.58 -12.68
C VAL A 60 -5.39 -8.28 -13.54
N GLU A 61 -6.23 -9.13 -12.94
CA GLU A 61 -7.31 -9.82 -13.62
C GLU A 61 -8.65 -9.20 -13.21
N PHE A 62 -9.47 -8.86 -14.20
CA PHE A 62 -10.85 -8.42 -14.03
C PHE A 62 -11.79 -9.51 -14.57
N LEU A 63 -12.82 -9.85 -13.81
CA LEU A 63 -13.90 -10.70 -14.31
C LEU A 63 -14.95 -9.83 -15.01
N LEU A 64 -15.06 -9.98 -16.33
CA LEU A 64 -16.13 -9.38 -17.13
C LEU A 64 -17.22 -10.41 -17.40
N SER A 65 -18.40 -9.95 -17.82
CA SER A 65 -19.45 -10.82 -18.35
C SER A 65 -19.00 -11.62 -19.58
N SER A 66 -18.03 -11.10 -20.33
CA SER A 66 -17.40 -11.76 -21.48
C SER A 66 -16.22 -12.69 -21.12
N GLY A 67 -15.92 -12.86 -19.83
CA GLY A 67 -14.80 -13.67 -19.33
C GLY A 67 -13.68 -12.83 -18.67
N PRO A 68 -12.64 -13.48 -18.13
CA PRO A 68 -11.54 -12.80 -17.46
C PRO A 68 -10.69 -12.00 -18.45
N VAL A 69 -10.34 -10.78 -18.07
CA VAL A 69 -9.40 -9.91 -18.79
C VAL A 69 -8.21 -9.61 -17.89
N ARG A 70 -7.01 -9.92 -18.38
CA ARG A 70 -5.75 -9.58 -17.70
C ARG A 70 -5.15 -8.33 -18.29
N LEU A 71 -4.87 -7.34 -17.44
CA LEU A 71 -4.13 -6.15 -17.81
C LEU A 71 -2.73 -6.24 -17.21
N THR A 72 -1.71 -5.91 -18.00
CA THR A 72 -0.31 -5.92 -17.54
C THR A 72 0.12 -4.49 -17.25
N LYS A 73 0.67 -4.24 -16.07
CA LYS A 73 1.20 -2.91 -15.73
C LYS A 73 2.53 -2.68 -16.46
N PRO A 74 2.67 -1.62 -17.26
CA PRO A 74 3.88 -1.38 -18.04
C PRO A 74 5.10 -1.20 -17.14
N GLY A 75 6.16 -1.97 -17.38
CA GLY A 75 7.46 -1.76 -16.73
C GLY A 75 7.53 -2.15 -15.24
N VAL A 76 6.52 -2.87 -14.72
CA VAL A 76 6.48 -3.36 -13.33
C VAL A 76 6.69 -4.88 -13.32
N PHE A 77 7.67 -5.32 -12.52
CA PHE A 77 8.02 -6.73 -12.36
C PHE A 77 8.06 -7.11 -10.88
N GLU A 78 7.70 -8.35 -10.59
CA GLU A 78 7.56 -8.85 -9.23
C GLU A 78 8.20 -10.24 -9.07
N CYS A 79 8.61 -10.54 -7.84
CA CYS A 79 8.99 -11.86 -7.41
C CYS A 79 8.37 -12.14 -6.03
N ASP A 80 7.42 -13.07 -5.99
CA ASP A 80 6.79 -13.55 -4.76
C ASP A 80 7.70 -14.60 -4.08
N LEU A 81 8.02 -14.39 -2.80
CA LEU A 81 8.91 -15.27 -2.02
C LEU A 81 8.16 -16.37 -1.27
N HIS A 82 6.84 -16.50 -1.44
CA HIS A 82 6.14 -17.75 -1.13
C HIS A 82 6.58 -18.91 -2.03
N ASN A 83 7.07 -18.60 -3.24
CA ASN A 83 7.67 -19.60 -4.11
C ASN A 83 9.02 -20.05 -3.56
N ASP A 84 9.06 -21.26 -2.98
CA ASP A 84 10.25 -21.89 -2.40
C ASP A 84 11.43 -21.98 -3.41
N ALA A 85 11.15 -22.15 -4.70
CA ALA A 85 12.18 -22.20 -5.75
C ALA A 85 12.83 -20.83 -6.03
N HIS A 86 12.10 -19.73 -5.80
CA HIS A 86 12.67 -18.39 -5.84
C HIS A 86 13.43 -18.08 -4.55
N ARG A 87 12.79 -18.32 -3.40
CA ARG A 87 13.34 -17.97 -2.08
C ARG A 87 14.65 -18.69 -1.76
N SER A 88 14.80 -19.96 -2.16
CA SER A 88 16.06 -20.72 -1.98
C SER A 88 17.26 -20.12 -2.71
N LYS A 89 17.05 -19.21 -3.67
CA LYS A 89 18.11 -18.48 -4.39
C LYS A 89 18.40 -17.10 -3.79
N LEU A 90 17.70 -16.71 -2.74
CA LEU A 90 17.73 -15.38 -2.12
C LEU A 90 17.98 -15.55 -0.60
N PRO A 91 19.18 -16.00 -0.20
CA PRO A 91 19.47 -16.34 1.19
C PRO A 91 19.23 -15.20 2.19
N LEU A 92 19.46 -13.93 1.84
CA LEU A 92 19.24 -12.82 2.77
C LEU A 92 17.75 -12.57 3.02
N PHE A 93 16.91 -12.64 1.97
CA PHE A 93 15.46 -12.56 2.12
C PHE A 93 14.87 -13.83 2.77
N SER A 94 15.42 -15.02 2.53
CA SER A 94 15.02 -16.23 3.27
C SER A 94 15.29 -16.06 4.76
N LEU A 95 16.50 -15.60 5.10
CA LEU A 95 16.89 -15.33 6.47
C LEU A 95 16.02 -14.24 7.12
N MET A 96 15.63 -13.20 6.37
CA MET A 96 14.69 -12.19 6.86
C MET A 96 13.33 -12.80 7.21
N MET A 97 12.79 -13.70 6.37
CA MET A 97 11.53 -14.40 6.65
C MET A 97 11.63 -15.30 7.88
N GLU A 98 12.77 -15.94 8.09
CA GLU A 98 13.01 -16.88 9.18
C GLU A 98 13.28 -16.20 10.52
N GLU A 99 14.04 -15.09 10.52
CA GLU A 99 14.58 -14.50 11.76
C GLU A 99 14.09 -13.07 12.06
N SER A 100 13.70 -12.27 11.06
CA SER A 100 13.34 -10.86 11.29
C SER A 100 11.84 -10.61 11.45
N LEU A 101 10.98 -11.35 10.74
CA LEU A 101 9.54 -11.02 10.69
C LEU A 101 8.84 -11.19 12.04
N GLY A 102 9.17 -12.23 12.81
CA GLY A 102 8.64 -12.43 14.17
C GLY A 102 8.98 -11.28 15.13
N PRO A 103 10.27 -10.94 15.30
CA PRO A 103 10.65 -9.77 16.10
C PRO A 103 10.03 -8.45 15.63
N LEU A 104 9.85 -8.24 14.32
CA LEU A 104 9.13 -7.07 13.80
C LEU A 104 7.65 -7.05 14.21
N VAL A 105 6.96 -8.19 14.13
CA VAL A 105 5.57 -8.29 14.61
C VAL A 105 5.48 -7.92 16.09
N GLN A 106 6.38 -8.43 16.94
CA GLN A 106 6.38 -8.09 18.37
C GLN A 106 6.65 -6.61 18.60
N LEU A 107 7.63 -6.03 17.89
CA LEU A 107 7.91 -4.59 17.93
C LEU A 107 6.68 -3.75 17.58
N PHE A 108 5.98 -4.11 16.51
CA PHE A 108 4.78 -3.37 16.07
C PHE A 108 3.63 -3.52 17.06
N LYS A 109 3.37 -4.72 17.59
CA LYS A 109 2.34 -4.94 18.62
C LYS A 109 2.64 -4.16 19.90
N GLU A 110 3.91 -4.04 20.29
CA GLU A 110 4.34 -3.33 21.50
C GLU A 110 4.14 -1.82 21.39
N HIS A 111 4.41 -1.24 20.21
CA HIS A 111 4.49 0.22 20.06
C HIS A 111 3.39 0.86 19.21
N LEU A 112 2.57 0.07 18.51
CA LEU A 112 1.45 0.51 17.67
C LEU A 112 0.17 -0.21 18.12
N PRO A 113 -0.55 0.33 19.12
CA PRO A 113 -1.71 -0.34 19.72
C PRO A 113 -2.81 -0.73 18.71
N SER A 114 -2.96 0.02 17.62
CA SER A 114 -3.90 -0.32 16.54
C SER A 114 -3.56 -1.63 15.83
N LEU A 115 -2.35 -2.18 16.02
CA LEU A 115 -1.86 -3.41 15.41
C LEU A 115 -1.74 -4.57 16.41
N ALA A 116 -2.37 -4.47 17.59
CA ALA A 116 -2.34 -5.53 18.59
C ALA A 116 -2.88 -6.89 18.09
N ASP A 117 -3.71 -6.89 17.03
CA ASP A 117 -4.30 -8.07 16.42
C ASP A 117 -3.42 -8.75 15.34
N LEU A 118 -2.19 -8.27 15.10
CA LEU A 118 -1.25 -8.93 14.19
C LEU A 118 -1.02 -10.40 14.61
N CYS A 119 -1.09 -11.30 13.63
CA CYS A 119 -0.81 -12.71 13.82
C CYS A 119 0.66 -12.91 14.23
N ASP A 120 0.89 -13.72 15.26
CA ASP A 120 2.23 -14.04 15.72
C ASP A 120 3.00 -14.88 14.67
N ILE A 121 4.32 -14.68 14.64
CA ILE A 121 5.23 -15.43 13.77
C ILE A 121 6.32 -16.00 14.67
N ASN A 122 6.18 -17.26 15.04
CA ASN A 122 7.13 -17.95 15.92
C ASN A 122 8.12 -18.81 15.14
N ASN A 123 7.81 -19.11 13.87
CA ASN A 123 8.62 -19.94 13.00
C ASN A 123 8.35 -19.62 11.51
N VAL A 124 9.10 -20.26 10.62
CA VAL A 124 8.97 -20.06 9.15
C VAL A 124 7.62 -20.49 8.58
N ALA A 125 6.94 -21.49 9.15
CA ALA A 125 5.62 -21.91 8.71
C ALA A 125 4.57 -20.84 9.03
N ASP A 126 4.67 -20.23 10.22
CA ASP A 126 3.85 -19.07 10.59
C ASP A 126 4.14 -17.90 9.63
N ALA A 127 5.41 -17.63 9.32
CA ALA A 127 5.80 -16.57 8.39
C ALA A 127 5.20 -16.79 6.99
N LYS A 128 5.24 -18.02 6.46
CA LYS A 128 4.60 -18.39 5.19
C LYS A 128 3.07 -18.30 5.23
N THR A 129 2.46 -18.42 6.40
CA THR A 129 1.00 -18.43 6.54
C THR A 129 0.44 -17.03 6.76
N HIS A 130 1.15 -16.20 7.53
CA HIS A 130 0.65 -14.93 8.06
C HIS A 130 1.36 -13.70 7.49
N THR A 131 2.29 -13.90 6.55
CA THR A 131 2.90 -12.79 5.82
C THR A 131 2.93 -13.06 4.33
N THR A 132 3.15 -11.98 3.57
CA THR A 132 3.57 -12.09 2.17
C THR A 132 4.74 -11.16 1.96
N LEU A 133 5.86 -11.70 1.48
CA LEU A 133 7.05 -10.91 1.11
C LEU A 133 7.20 -10.93 -0.41
N LYS A 134 7.16 -9.74 -1.01
CA LYS A 134 7.27 -9.56 -2.45
C LYS A 134 8.38 -8.58 -2.79
N LEU A 135 9.25 -8.97 -3.72
CA LEU A 135 10.23 -8.08 -4.32
C LEU A 135 9.62 -7.42 -5.56
N GLN A 136 9.98 -6.16 -5.82
CA GLN A 136 9.44 -5.40 -6.94
C GLN A 136 10.52 -4.54 -7.61
N LEU A 137 10.52 -4.60 -8.94
CA LEU A 137 11.34 -3.79 -9.83
C LEU A 137 10.43 -2.98 -10.76
N ASN A 138 10.56 -1.66 -10.69
CA ASN A 138 9.88 -0.74 -11.60
C ASN A 138 10.91 -0.07 -12.51
N THR A 139 10.85 -0.41 -13.79
CA THR A 139 11.52 0.37 -14.88
C THR A 139 10.59 1.43 -15.47
N GLY A 140 9.33 1.40 -15.05
CA GLY A 140 8.28 2.36 -15.35
C GLY A 140 7.04 2.04 -14.52
N GLY A 141 5.89 2.51 -14.99
CA GLY A 141 4.59 2.12 -14.46
C GLY A 141 4.20 2.83 -13.16
N SER A 142 2.97 2.58 -12.75
CA SER A 142 2.32 3.23 -11.61
C SER A 142 1.30 2.26 -10.98
N PHE A 143 0.71 2.63 -9.85
CA PHE A 143 -0.35 1.84 -9.21
C PHE A 143 -1.55 2.74 -8.96
N PRO A 144 -2.78 2.32 -9.33
CA PRO A 144 -3.97 3.12 -9.10
C PRO A 144 -4.27 3.19 -7.60
N TRP A 145 -5.20 4.08 -7.23
CA TRP A 145 -5.74 4.12 -5.87
C TRP A 145 -6.31 2.76 -5.47
N HIS A 146 -5.88 2.27 -4.31
CA HIS A 146 -6.36 1.04 -3.71
C HIS A 146 -6.06 0.99 -2.20
N TYR A 147 -6.66 0.00 -1.55
CA TYR A 147 -6.25 -0.48 -0.25
C TYR A 147 -5.58 -1.84 -0.45
N ASP A 148 -4.53 -2.12 0.32
CA ASP A 148 -3.86 -3.42 0.26
C ASP A 148 -4.74 -4.56 0.80
N ASN A 149 -5.66 -4.22 1.71
CA ASN A 149 -6.80 -5.03 2.12
C ASN A 149 -8.10 -4.36 1.63
N PRO A 150 -8.65 -4.78 0.48
CA PRO A 150 -9.89 -4.22 -0.05
C PRO A 150 -11.15 -4.79 0.63
N GLY A 151 -11.03 -5.79 1.51
CA GLY A 151 -12.15 -6.53 2.09
C GLY A 151 -11.92 -8.04 2.11
N VAL A 152 -12.95 -8.80 2.50
CA VAL A 152 -12.93 -10.28 2.51
C VAL A 152 -12.55 -10.85 1.12
N PRO A 153 -11.71 -11.90 1.05
CA PRO A 153 -11.12 -12.71 2.13
C PRO A 153 -9.71 -12.25 2.58
N ASN A 154 -9.27 -11.06 2.17
CA ASN A 154 -7.91 -10.58 2.44
C ASN A 154 -7.69 -10.35 3.95
N LYS A 155 -6.53 -10.73 4.49
CA LYS A 155 -6.24 -10.63 5.93
C LYS A 155 -5.19 -9.59 6.30
N ARG A 156 -4.66 -8.86 5.31
CA ARG A 156 -3.55 -7.92 5.51
C ARG A 156 -3.99 -6.81 6.45
N ARG A 157 -3.18 -6.55 7.47
CA ARG A 157 -3.42 -5.55 8.50
C ARG A 157 -2.38 -4.44 8.44
N LEU A 158 -1.12 -4.81 8.28
CA LEU A 158 -0.01 -3.87 8.14
C LEU A 158 0.72 -4.13 6.81
N THR A 159 1.02 -3.05 6.11
CA THR A 159 1.98 -3.05 5.01
C THR A 159 3.26 -2.35 5.45
N MET A 160 4.40 -3.00 5.24
CA MET A 160 5.74 -2.41 5.32
C MET A 160 6.36 -2.41 3.94
N ALA A 161 6.48 -1.23 3.32
CA ALA A 161 7.19 -1.05 2.06
C ALA A 161 8.59 -0.48 2.33
N VAL A 162 9.62 -1.14 1.82
CA VAL A 162 11.02 -0.70 1.96
C VAL A 162 11.57 -0.30 0.60
N TYR A 163 11.85 0.99 0.45
CA TYR A 163 12.41 1.57 -0.77
C TYR A 163 13.94 1.53 -0.74
N LEU A 164 14.51 0.98 -1.80
CA LEU A 164 15.95 0.82 -2.00
C LEU A 164 16.37 1.45 -3.35
N THR A 165 15.73 2.54 -3.73
CA THR A 165 16.03 3.26 -4.98
C THR A 165 17.21 4.21 -4.78
N GLU A 166 18.37 3.81 -5.27
CA GLU A 166 19.57 4.66 -5.30
C GLU A 166 19.39 5.82 -6.30
N HIS A 167 19.99 6.97 -5.98
CA HIS A 167 20.04 8.15 -6.86
C HIS A 167 18.66 8.69 -7.32
N TRP A 168 17.61 8.43 -6.54
CA TRP A 168 16.28 8.97 -6.84
C TRP A 168 16.26 10.50 -6.78
N GLU A 169 15.64 11.10 -7.78
CA GLU A 169 15.31 12.52 -7.86
C GLU A 169 13.81 12.71 -8.12
N SER A 170 13.28 13.89 -7.82
CA SER A 170 11.86 14.21 -8.01
C SER A 170 11.39 14.03 -9.45
N CYS A 171 12.26 14.22 -10.44
CA CYS A 171 11.94 14.00 -11.84
C CYS A 171 11.66 12.52 -12.19
N ASN A 172 12.12 11.57 -11.36
CA ASN A 172 11.88 10.15 -11.58
C ASN A 172 10.48 9.71 -11.16
N GLY A 173 9.75 10.49 -10.37
CA GLY A 173 8.44 10.10 -9.85
C GLY A 173 8.48 8.82 -9.00
N GLY A 174 7.43 7.99 -9.07
CA GLY A 174 7.37 6.73 -8.31
C GLY A 174 7.09 6.90 -6.80
N GLU A 175 6.70 8.10 -6.37
CA GLU A 175 6.24 8.36 -5.00
C GLU A 175 5.01 7.54 -4.68
N VAL A 176 4.92 7.06 -3.44
CA VAL A 176 3.65 6.56 -2.89
C VAL A 176 2.85 7.76 -2.41
N LEU A 177 1.59 7.82 -2.82
CA LEU A 177 0.63 8.83 -2.44
C LEU A 177 -0.32 8.21 -1.43
N PHE A 178 -0.56 8.91 -0.34
CA PHE A 178 -1.59 8.58 0.64
C PHE A 178 -2.71 9.60 0.56
N GLN A 179 -3.94 9.11 0.64
CA GLN A 179 -5.14 9.92 0.69
C GLN A 179 -5.86 9.64 2.01
N PRO A 180 -5.40 10.19 3.15
CA PRO A 180 -6.14 10.06 4.40
C PRO A 180 -7.54 10.63 4.21
N PHE A 181 -8.54 9.99 4.82
CA PHE A 181 -9.94 10.22 4.45
C PHE A 181 -10.39 11.68 4.70
N LEU A 182 -10.73 12.38 3.61
CA LEU A 182 -11.06 13.80 3.50
C LEU A 182 -9.95 14.78 3.87
N LYS A 183 -8.69 14.32 3.98
CA LYS A 183 -7.53 15.17 4.24
C LYS A 183 -6.72 15.42 2.95
N PRO A 184 -5.76 16.36 2.95
CA PRO A 184 -4.84 16.54 1.82
C PRO A 184 -4.06 15.26 1.47
N GLU A 185 -3.74 15.10 0.18
CA GLU A 185 -2.83 14.06 -0.30
C GLU A 185 -1.43 14.24 0.33
N VAL A 186 -0.82 13.14 0.76
CA VAL A 186 0.56 13.12 1.24
C VAL A 186 1.41 12.28 0.32
N SER A 187 2.52 12.84 -0.16
CA SER A 187 3.46 12.17 -1.08
C SER A 187 4.74 11.77 -0.35
N VAL A 188 5.16 10.52 -0.51
CA VAL A 188 6.40 9.98 0.07
C VAL A 188 7.33 9.49 -1.04
N SER A 189 8.52 10.06 -1.10
CA SER A 189 9.53 9.70 -2.11
C SER A 189 10.15 8.32 -1.84
N PRO A 190 10.40 7.50 -2.89
CA PRO A 190 10.94 6.16 -2.76
C PRO A 190 12.47 6.17 -2.63
N GLN A 191 13.03 7.09 -1.84
CA GLN A 191 14.47 7.26 -1.65
C GLN A 191 15.11 6.02 -1.02
N TYR A 192 16.40 5.82 -1.27
CA TYR A 192 17.18 4.75 -0.69
C TYR A 192 17.05 4.70 0.85
N VAL A 193 16.63 3.54 1.35
CA VAL A 193 16.37 3.25 2.78
C VAL A 193 15.28 4.17 3.35
N THR A 194 14.15 4.18 2.66
CA THR A 194 12.89 4.72 3.18
C THR A 194 11.97 3.56 3.50
N VAL A 195 11.56 3.42 4.75
CA VAL A 195 10.57 2.42 5.17
C VAL A 195 9.26 3.13 5.41
N VAL A 196 8.18 2.65 4.79
CA VAL A 196 6.84 3.19 5.00
C VAL A 196 5.98 2.09 5.62
N LEU A 197 5.45 2.39 6.81
CA LEU A 197 4.48 1.54 7.50
C LEU A 197 3.10 2.15 7.27
N PHE A 198 2.13 1.36 6.85
CA PHE A 198 0.75 1.82 6.73
C PHE A 198 -0.26 0.70 6.93
N ARG A 199 -1.42 1.07 7.46
CA ARG A 199 -2.54 0.13 7.67
C ARG A 199 -3.11 -0.28 6.32
N SER A 200 -3.09 -1.59 6.05
CA SER A 200 -3.52 -2.12 4.77
C SER A 200 -5.01 -1.89 4.49
N ASP A 201 -5.81 -1.69 5.54
CA ASP A 201 -7.27 -1.58 5.52
C ASP A 201 -7.83 -0.14 5.66
N THR A 202 -7.00 0.84 6.03
CA THR A 202 -7.42 2.25 6.15
C THR A 202 -6.58 3.24 5.35
N ALA A 203 -5.37 2.87 4.91
CA ALA A 203 -4.54 3.76 4.10
C ALA A 203 -4.87 3.61 2.61
N LEU A 204 -5.76 4.48 2.11
CA LEU A 204 -5.96 4.66 0.68
C LEU A 204 -4.68 5.19 0.05
N HIS A 205 -4.11 4.46 -0.89
CA HIS A 205 -2.84 4.84 -1.50
C HIS A 205 -2.75 4.52 -2.99
N ALA A 206 -1.86 5.23 -3.68
CA ALA A 206 -1.50 5.04 -5.07
C ALA A 206 0.02 5.18 -5.22
N VAL A 207 0.56 4.86 -6.40
CA VAL A 207 1.97 5.13 -6.70
C VAL A 207 2.03 5.90 -8.00
N ARG A 208 2.76 7.03 -8.01
CA ARG A 208 2.96 7.85 -9.22
C ARG A 208 3.72 7.06 -10.29
N PRO A 209 3.55 7.43 -11.57
CA PRO A 209 4.41 6.90 -12.63
C PRO A 209 5.88 7.07 -12.29
N PHE A 210 6.64 6.00 -12.46
CA PHE A 210 8.10 6.04 -12.39
C PHE A 210 8.69 6.27 -13.79
N HIS A 211 9.66 7.16 -13.87
CA HIS A 211 10.38 7.53 -15.08
C HIS A 211 11.88 7.24 -14.87
N ALA A 212 12.32 6.12 -15.45
CA ALA A 212 13.72 5.73 -15.43
C ALA A 212 14.61 6.81 -16.09
N SER A 213 15.77 7.03 -15.51
CA SER A 213 16.82 7.90 -16.04
C SER A 213 18.16 7.17 -16.06
N PRO A 214 19.19 7.66 -16.77
CA PRO A 214 20.51 7.05 -16.73
C PRO A 214 21.10 6.91 -15.31
N ALA A 215 20.82 7.87 -14.41
CA ALA A 215 21.29 7.86 -13.03
C ALA A 215 20.43 6.98 -12.10
N CYS A 216 19.12 6.89 -12.38
CA CYS A 216 18.16 6.09 -11.63
C CYS A 216 17.37 5.20 -12.61
N PRO A 217 17.95 4.08 -13.07
CA PRO A 217 17.37 3.26 -14.13
C PRO A 217 16.15 2.44 -13.68
N ALA A 218 16.00 2.25 -12.36
CA ALA A 218 14.88 1.49 -11.81
C ALA A 218 14.61 1.85 -10.35
N ARG A 219 13.33 1.80 -9.98
CA ARG A 219 12.83 1.87 -8.61
C ARG A 219 12.76 0.46 -8.03
N HIS A 220 13.49 0.25 -6.95
CA HIS A 220 13.57 -1.03 -6.26
C HIS A 220 12.84 -0.93 -4.92
N CYS A 221 11.97 -1.88 -4.63
CA CYS A 221 11.40 -2.02 -3.30
C CYS A 221 11.08 -3.48 -3.00
N PHE A 222 10.95 -3.78 -1.72
CA PHE A 222 10.26 -4.97 -1.29
C PHE A 222 9.13 -4.58 -0.33
N THR A 223 8.08 -5.37 -0.33
CA THR A 223 6.91 -5.17 0.52
C THR A 223 6.68 -6.40 1.35
N VAL A 224 6.48 -6.20 2.65
CA VAL A 224 5.97 -7.21 3.57
C VAL A 224 4.56 -6.82 3.96
N TRP A 225 3.61 -7.72 3.74
CA TRP A 225 2.29 -7.63 4.33
C TRP A 225 2.22 -8.56 5.53
N PHE A 226 1.68 -8.07 6.64
CA PHE A 226 1.43 -8.84 7.85
C PHE A 226 -0.08 -8.98 8.04
N ASP A 227 -0.53 -10.20 8.30
CA ASP A 227 -1.95 -10.49 8.51
C ASP A 227 -2.39 -10.14 9.95
N GLY A 228 -3.65 -9.71 10.06
CA GLY A 228 -4.32 -9.52 11.34
C GLY A 228 -5.36 -10.60 11.57
N ALA A 229 -5.50 -11.02 12.83
CA ALA A 229 -6.46 -12.04 13.26
C ALA A 229 -7.90 -11.52 13.23
N SER A 230 -8.12 -10.20 13.20
CA SER A 230 -9.44 -9.57 13.30
C SER A 230 -9.65 -8.49 12.23
N THR A 231 -9.22 -8.76 11.00
CA THR A 231 -9.51 -7.91 9.85
C THR A 231 -10.88 -8.23 9.23
N ASN A 232 -11.52 -7.20 8.65
CA ASN A 232 -12.79 -7.34 7.92
C ASN A 232 -13.95 -7.88 8.77
N THR A 233 -14.09 -7.35 9.99
CA THR A 233 -15.28 -7.59 10.82
C THR A 233 -16.53 -6.99 10.16
N ASP A 234 -17.71 -7.36 10.65
CA ASP A 234 -18.97 -6.82 10.13
C ASP A 234 -19.05 -5.29 10.21
N ASP A 235 -18.42 -4.67 11.21
CA ASP A 235 -18.40 -3.21 11.36
C ASP A 235 -17.40 -2.55 10.40
N ASP A 236 -16.40 -3.29 9.90
CA ASP A 236 -15.41 -2.81 8.93
C ASP A 236 -15.94 -2.79 7.49
N VAL A 237 -16.93 -3.63 7.18
CA VAL A 237 -17.37 -3.87 5.79
C VAL A 237 -18.83 -3.48 5.54
N ASN A 238 -19.67 -3.39 6.58
CA ASN A 238 -21.09 -3.11 6.40
C ASN A 238 -21.44 -1.65 6.69
N LEU A 239 -21.66 -0.88 5.61
CA LEU A 239 -22.23 0.47 5.70
C LEU A 239 -23.73 0.37 6.05
N ARG A 240 -24.13 0.97 7.17
CA ARG A 240 -25.51 0.96 7.69
C ARG A 240 -26.11 2.36 7.62
N ALA A 241 -27.43 2.48 7.69
CA ALA A 241 -28.13 3.76 7.64
C ALA A 241 -27.63 4.77 8.68
N LYS A 242 -27.30 4.31 9.90
CA LYS A 242 -26.74 5.15 10.98
C LYS A 242 -25.39 5.79 10.62
N HIS A 243 -24.66 5.25 9.65
CA HIS A 243 -23.37 5.77 9.19
C HIS A 243 -23.51 6.89 8.14
N LEU A 244 -24.73 7.13 7.62
CA LEU A 244 -25.00 8.09 6.54
C LEU A 244 -25.27 9.50 7.09
N SER A 245 -24.42 9.95 8.02
CA SER A 245 -24.49 11.28 8.62
C SER A 245 -23.09 11.82 8.91
N MET A 246 -22.96 13.14 9.00
CA MET A 246 -21.67 13.78 9.34
C MET A 246 -21.20 13.47 10.76
N GLU A 247 -22.10 13.06 11.65
CA GLU A 247 -21.75 12.56 13.00
C GLU A 247 -20.87 11.30 12.94
N SER A 248 -20.96 10.54 11.84
CA SER A 248 -20.14 9.34 11.62
C SER A 248 -18.78 9.64 10.98
N LEU A 249 -18.46 10.90 10.68
CA LEU A 249 -17.20 11.26 10.03
C LEU A 249 -15.95 10.79 10.81
N PRO A 250 -15.84 11.00 12.14
CA PRO A 250 -14.68 10.51 12.90
C PRO A 250 -14.49 9.00 12.81
N LEU A 251 -15.60 8.24 12.78
CA LEU A 251 -15.58 6.79 12.57
C LEU A 251 -15.04 6.45 11.18
N LEU A 252 -15.56 7.10 10.12
CA LEU A 252 -15.10 6.86 8.75
C LEU A 252 -13.61 7.18 8.60
N GLN A 253 -13.11 8.23 9.23
CA GLN A 253 -11.70 8.63 9.14
C GLN A 253 -10.74 7.68 9.87
N SER A 254 -11.22 6.95 10.87
CA SER A 254 -10.38 6.10 11.73
C SER A 254 -10.53 4.60 11.48
N THR A 255 -11.55 4.18 10.71
CA THR A 255 -11.90 2.77 10.52
C THR A 255 -11.85 2.32 9.06
N PRO A 256 -11.75 1.00 8.81
CA PRO A 256 -11.79 0.43 7.46
C PRO A 256 -13.11 0.63 6.71
N LEU A 257 -14.16 1.09 7.39
CA LEU A 257 -15.47 1.34 6.79
C LEU A 257 -15.40 2.36 5.63
N GLN A 258 -14.42 3.27 5.67
CA GLN A 258 -14.16 4.21 4.56
C GLN A 258 -13.98 3.53 3.20
N ARG A 259 -13.50 2.28 3.16
CA ARG A 259 -13.27 1.53 1.91
C ARG A 259 -14.54 1.44 1.07
N VAL A 260 -15.70 1.30 1.71
CA VAL A 260 -17.01 1.20 1.05
C VAL A 260 -17.39 2.47 0.29
N LEU A 261 -16.93 3.65 0.75
CA LEU A 261 -17.28 4.95 0.19
C LEU A 261 -16.14 5.60 -0.61
N SER A 262 -14.90 5.24 -0.32
CA SER A 262 -13.68 5.85 -0.87
C SER A 262 -13.72 6.01 -2.38
N ARG A 263 -14.08 4.95 -3.11
CA ARG A 263 -14.12 4.97 -4.57
C ARG A 263 -15.10 6.01 -5.12
N ALA A 264 -16.20 6.27 -4.42
CA ALA A 264 -17.20 7.26 -4.83
C ALA A 264 -16.81 8.69 -4.39
N VAL A 265 -16.21 8.81 -3.20
CA VAL A 265 -15.71 10.09 -2.67
C VAL A 265 -14.52 10.62 -3.48
N TYR A 266 -13.69 9.72 -4.02
CA TYR A 266 -12.50 10.02 -4.82
C TYR A 266 -12.62 9.55 -6.28
N ASP A 267 -13.82 9.57 -6.84
CA ASP A 267 -14.13 9.08 -8.19
C ASP A 267 -13.15 9.63 -9.26
N GLU A 268 -12.93 10.94 -9.26
CA GLU A 268 -12.04 11.60 -10.21
C GLU A 268 -10.58 11.17 -10.05
N GLU A 269 -10.10 11.07 -8.80
CA GLU A 269 -8.74 10.64 -8.50
C GLU A 269 -8.52 9.18 -8.94
N TYR A 270 -9.48 8.29 -8.67
CA TYR A 270 -9.45 6.90 -9.13
C TYR A 270 -9.39 6.80 -10.66
N ARG A 271 -10.27 7.51 -11.37
CA ARG A 271 -10.29 7.53 -12.85
C ARG A 271 -8.98 8.02 -13.44
N SER A 272 -8.47 9.14 -12.94
CA SER A 272 -7.21 9.73 -13.40
C SER A 272 -6.06 8.74 -13.25
N ARG A 273 -5.88 8.14 -12.06
CA ARG A 273 -4.77 7.21 -11.82
C ARG A 273 -4.91 5.89 -12.57
N LEU A 274 -6.13 5.37 -12.76
CA LEU A 274 -6.37 4.18 -13.58
C LEU A 274 -5.96 4.43 -15.03
N ALA A 275 -6.33 5.59 -15.58
CA ALA A 275 -5.93 5.96 -16.93
C ALA A 275 -4.41 6.03 -17.07
N GLU A 276 -3.72 6.72 -16.15
CA GLU A 276 -2.26 6.81 -16.17
C GLU A 276 -1.56 5.45 -16.02
N CYS A 277 -2.05 4.59 -15.14
CA CYS A 277 -1.47 3.28 -14.87
C CYS A 277 -1.41 2.38 -16.11
N PHE A 278 -2.40 2.49 -17.00
CA PHE A 278 -2.51 1.66 -18.19
C PHE A 278 -2.23 2.42 -19.49
N GLY A 279 -1.40 3.47 -19.45
CA GLY A 279 -0.86 4.13 -20.65
C GLY A 279 -1.71 5.27 -21.21
N GLY A 280 -2.55 5.89 -20.37
CA GLY A 280 -3.36 7.07 -20.69
C GLY A 280 -4.77 6.76 -21.20
N PRO A 281 -5.66 7.76 -21.27
CA PRO A 281 -7.11 7.58 -21.50
C PRO A 281 -7.44 6.94 -22.87
N ASN A 282 -6.54 7.04 -23.84
CA ASN A 282 -6.72 6.48 -25.18
C ASN A 282 -6.24 5.02 -25.30
N CYS A 283 -5.62 4.46 -24.26
CA CYS A 283 -5.21 3.06 -24.25
C CYS A 283 -6.42 2.14 -24.01
N ARG A 284 -6.43 0.97 -24.66
CA ARG A 284 -7.48 -0.06 -24.46
C ARG A 284 -7.57 -0.48 -22.99
N ASP A 285 -6.43 -0.78 -22.38
CA ASP A 285 -6.36 -1.30 -21.02
C ASP A 285 -6.83 -0.26 -20.01
N ALA A 286 -6.49 1.02 -20.23
CA ALA A 286 -7.01 2.13 -19.46
C ALA A 286 -8.53 2.24 -19.53
N ARG A 287 -9.12 2.14 -20.74
CA ARG A 287 -10.58 2.15 -20.90
C ARG A 287 -11.26 0.99 -20.18
N VAL A 288 -10.68 -0.21 -20.24
CA VAL A 288 -11.20 -1.38 -19.52
C VAL A 288 -11.16 -1.14 -18.01
N ALA A 289 -10.02 -0.67 -17.49
CA ALA A 289 -9.86 -0.40 -16.07
C ALA A 289 -10.83 0.68 -15.55
N VAL A 290 -11.03 1.76 -16.32
CA VAL A 290 -12.00 2.82 -15.99
C VAL A 290 -13.43 2.31 -16.07
N ALA A 291 -13.80 1.52 -17.09
CA ALA A 291 -15.13 0.94 -17.20
C ALA A 291 -15.44 -0.01 -16.02
N MET A 292 -14.45 -0.75 -15.51
CA MET A 292 -14.61 -1.59 -14.33
C MET A 292 -14.83 -0.79 -13.06
N HIS A 293 -14.13 0.33 -12.94
CA HIS A 293 -14.35 1.28 -11.87
C HIS A 293 -15.78 1.86 -11.90
N GLU A 294 -16.28 2.26 -13.06
CA GLU A 294 -17.66 2.74 -13.25
C GLU A 294 -18.70 1.66 -12.91
N ALA A 295 -18.48 0.44 -13.37
CA ALA A 295 -19.37 -0.69 -13.11
C ALA A 295 -19.48 -1.00 -11.61
N HIS A 296 -18.40 -0.79 -10.85
CA HIS A 296 -18.39 -0.94 -9.39
C HIS A 296 -19.17 0.19 -8.69
N LEU A 297 -19.06 1.42 -9.17
CA LEU A 297 -19.74 2.58 -8.56
C LEU A 297 -21.24 2.61 -8.81
N LYS A 298 -21.67 2.16 -9.99
CA LYS A 298 -23.09 2.20 -10.40
C LYS A 298 -24.06 1.59 -9.38
N PRO A 299 -23.88 0.35 -8.87
CA PRO A 299 -24.81 -0.22 -7.89
C PRO A 299 -24.75 0.50 -6.53
N LEU A 300 -23.57 0.97 -6.11
CA LEU A 300 -23.42 1.72 -4.85
C LEU A 300 -24.23 3.02 -4.88
N LEU A 301 -24.12 3.77 -5.98
CA LEU A 301 -24.77 5.06 -6.16
C LEU A 301 -26.24 4.96 -6.60
N ALA A 302 -26.74 3.76 -6.92
CA ALA A 302 -28.17 3.53 -7.14
C ALA A 302 -28.99 3.69 -5.84
N ASN A 303 -28.34 3.58 -4.67
CA ASN A 303 -28.96 3.90 -3.38
C ASN A 303 -28.93 5.41 -3.15
N SER A 304 -30.11 6.05 -3.15
CA SER A 304 -30.24 7.51 -3.03
C SER A 304 -29.70 8.08 -1.72
N ALA A 305 -29.80 7.34 -0.61
CA ALA A 305 -29.27 7.77 0.68
C ALA A 305 -27.73 7.77 0.66
N VAL A 306 -27.12 6.72 0.10
CA VAL A 306 -25.67 6.64 -0.09
C VAL A 306 -25.17 7.73 -1.04
N ALA A 307 -25.82 7.91 -2.19
CA ALA A 307 -25.44 8.92 -3.17
C ALA A 307 -25.51 10.34 -2.58
N SER A 308 -26.56 10.64 -1.82
CA SER A 308 -26.71 11.93 -1.13
C SER A 308 -25.59 12.14 -0.11
N PHE A 309 -25.26 11.12 0.68
CA PHE A 309 -24.19 11.22 1.67
C PHE A 309 -22.81 11.36 1.03
N VAL A 310 -22.52 10.63 -0.06
CA VAL A 310 -21.27 10.81 -0.84
C VAL A 310 -21.14 12.25 -1.34
N ALA A 311 -22.22 12.87 -1.82
CA ALA A 311 -22.20 14.27 -2.24
C ALA A 311 -21.84 15.22 -1.10
N VAL A 312 -22.34 14.96 0.12
CA VAL A 312 -21.96 15.72 1.33
C VAL A 312 -20.47 15.53 1.63
N LEU A 313 -19.95 14.30 1.65
CA LEU A 313 -18.54 14.03 1.91
C LEU A 313 -17.60 14.69 0.88
N ARG A 314 -18.01 14.74 -0.39
CA ARG A 314 -17.26 15.42 -1.46
C ARG A 314 -17.22 16.93 -1.27
N LYS A 315 -18.33 17.53 -0.79
CA LYS A 315 -18.38 18.95 -0.42
C LYS A 315 -17.47 19.24 0.76
N GLU A 316 -17.49 18.40 1.79
CA GLU A 316 -16.62 18.51 2.96
C GLU A 316 -15.14 18.43 2.54
N LYS A 317 -14.78 17.44 1.71
CA LYS A 317 -13.42 17.31 1.13
C LYS A 317 -12.96 18.62 0.49
N ALA A 318 -13.80 19.22 -0.36
CA ALA A 318 -13.46 20.47 -1.04
C ALA A 318 -13.27 21.64 -0.07
N GLN A 319 -14.09 21.74 0.97
CA GLN A 319 -13.99 22.79 1.99
C GLN A 319 -12.71 22.64 2.83
N LEU A 320 -12.39 21.43 3.27
CA LEU A 320 -11.17 21.15 4.02
C LEU A 320 -9.92 21.50 3.21
N LEU A 321 -9.86 21.08 1.93
CA LEU A 321 -8.72 21.39 1.05
C LEU A 321 -8.56 22.90 0.79
N ALA A 322 -9.67 23.63 0.64
CA ALA A 322 -9.63 25.08 0.48
C ALA A 322 -9.10 25.80 1.73
N SER A 323 -9.45 25.30 2.92
CA SER A 323 -8.99 25.88 4.20
C SER A 323 -7.50 25.67 4.44
N THR A 324 -6.94 24.52 4.03
CA THR A 324 -5.51 24.23 4.17
C THR A 324 -4.64 25.03 3.20
N SER A 325 -5.20 25.49 2.07
CA SER A 325 -4.48 26.28 1.07
C SER A 325 -4.41 27.78 1.40
N ALA A 326 -5.15 28.24 2.42
CA ALA A 326 -5.24 29.64 2.83
C ALA A 326 -4.29 30.02 3.99
N HIS A 327 -3.48 29.07 4.46
CA HIS A 327 -2.49 29.21 5.53
C HIS A 327 -1.09 28.86 5.01
#